data_AF-A0A1Q6V0Y6-F1
#
_entry.id   AF-A0A1Q6V0Y6-F1
#
_cell.length_a   1.000
_cell.length_b   1.000
_cell.length_c   1.000
_cell.angle_alpha   90.00
_cell.angle_beta   90.00
_cell.angle_gamma   90.00
#
_symmetry.space_group_name_H-M   'P 1'
#
loop_
_entity.id
_entity.type
_entity.pdbx_description
1 polymer ?
#
loop_
_entity_poly.entity_id
_entity_poly.type
_entity_poly.pdbx_seq_one_letter_code
_entity_poly.pdbx_strand_id
1 'polypeptide(L)'
;MNENKKGYWIYSIVAIIIGMSLFAFLGYLIYDLILKLADKDFSNNTVIQALITLIITVFIGGYFSKWLEYKNSKKTKLYETRIDIALRLIDLASEYYRNRSNEIKSMLIFESAKVKLFFEDETLKRMNNFIESDDKNIIDNYNALIDNLKVKIK
;
A
#
# COMPACT_ATOMS: atom_id res chain seq x y z
N MET A 1 15.38 11.34 9.22
CA MET A 1 14.23 11.45 8.31
C MET A 1 14.77 11.96 6.98
N ASN A 2 15.03 11.07 6.00
CA ASN A 2 15.88 11.38 4.85
C ASN A 2 15.10 12.12 3.75
N GLU A 3 15.64 13.25 3.31
CA GLU A 3 14.96 14.36 2.62
C GLU A 3 14.91 14.27 1.07
N ASN A 4 14.71 13.10 0.47
CA ASN A 4 14.62 13.01 -0.99
C ASN A 4 13.17 12.92 -1.50
N LYS A 5 12.39 13.98 -1.27
CA LYS A 5 11.04 14.19 -1.82
C LYS A 5 11.02 15.13 -3.05
N LYS A 6 12.05 15.09 -3.91
CA LYS A 6 12.18 16.04 -5.04
C LYS A 6 11.20 15.86 -6.21
N GLY A 7 10.31 14.86 -6.20
CA GLY A 7 9.30 14.67 -7.25
C GLY A 7 7.84 14.89 -6.83
N TYR A 8 7.52 14.79 -5.53
CA TYR A 8 6.14 14.69 -5.05
C TYR A 8 5.31 15.98 -5.22
N TRP A 9 5.99 17.12 -5.17
CA TRP A 9 5.38 18.44 -5.36
C TRP A 9 4.90 18.65 -6.79
N ILE A 10 5.66 18.17 -7.78
CA ILE A 10 5.30 18.30 -9.20
C ILE A 10 4.06 17.45 -9.50
N TYR A 11 4.01 16.20 -9.01
CA TYR A 11 2.81 15.35 -9.15
C TYR A 11 1.60 15.94 -8.43
N SER A 12 1.77 16.56 -7.26
CA SER A 12 0.65 17.22 -6.55
C SER A 12 0.12 18.43 -7.31
N ILE A 13 1.00 19.28 -7.85
CA ILE A 13 0.59 20.47 -8.61
C ILE A 13 -0.15 20.06 -9.89
N VAL A 14 0.36 19.07 -10.62
CA VAL A 14 -0.29 18.53 -11.83
C VAL A 14 -1.66 17.95 -11.48
N ALA A 15 -1.78 17.19 -10.39
CA ALA A 15 -3.06 16.65 -9.94
C ALA A 15 -4.07 17.75 -9.59
N ILE A 16 -3.64 18.84 -8.96
CA ILE A 16 -4.49 19.99 -8.61
C ILE A 16 -4.99 20.71 -9.87
N ILE A 17 -4.12 20.94 -10.86
CA ILE A 17 -4.49 21.60 -12.13
C ILE A 17 -5.50 20.76 -12.91
N ILE A 18 -5.26 19.44 -13.01
CA ILE A 18 -6.18 18.50 -13.68
C ILE A 18 -7.51 18.44 -12.93
N GLY A 19 -7.48 18.39 -11.59
CA GLY A 19 -8.67 18.40 -10.75
C GLY A 19 -9.51 19.66 -10.95
N MET A 20 -8.90 20.85 -10.90
CA MET A 20 -9.60 22.12 -11.13
C MET A 20 -10.16 22.22 -12.54
N SER A 21 -9.42 21.74 -13.56
CA SER A 21 -9.89 21.70 -14.94
C SER A 21 -11.12 20.79 -15.11
N LEU A 22 -11.14 19.63 -14.44
CA LEU A 22 -12.28 18.72 -14.41
C LEU A 22 -13.50 19.34 -13.74
N PHE A 23 -13.31 20.03 -12.61
CA PHE A 23 -14.40 20.73 -11.91
C PHE A 23 -14.96 21.89 -12.73
N ALA A 24 -14.10 22.68 -13.39
CA ALA A 24 -14.52 23.75 -14.28
C ALA A 24 -15.29 23.20 -15.50
N PHE A 25 -14.83 22.08 -16.08
CA PHE A 25 -15.52 21.41 -17.18
C PHE A 25 -16.90 20.87 -16.76
N LEU A 26 -17.00 20.29 -15.56
CA LEU A 26 -18.28 19.88 -14.97
C LEU A 26 -19.22 21.07 -14.76
N GLY A 27 -18.71 22.18 -14.21
CA GLY A 27 -19.49 23.40 -14.04
C GLY A 27 -19.99 23.97 -15.37
N TYR A 28 -19.13 23.96 -16.40
CA TYR A 28 -19.50 24.34 -17.76
C TYR A 28 -20.59 23.44 -18.34
N LEU A 29 -20.47 22.12 -18.18
CA LEU A 29 -21.50 21.18 -18.65
C LEU A 29 -22.84 21.39 -17.94
N ILE A 30 -22.84 21.66 -16.64
CA ILE A 30 -24.06 21.97 -15.88
C ILE A 30 -24.67 23.29 -16.37
N TYR A 31 -23.85 24.33 -16.56
CA TYR A 31 -24.30 25.62 -17.07
C TYR A 31 -24.90 25.51 -18.47
N ASP A 32 -24.20 24.85 -19.39
CA ASP A 32 -24.68 24.59 -20.76
C ASP A 32 -25.96 23.75 -20.77
N LEU A 33 -26.08 22.77 -19.87
CA LEU A 33 -27.32 22.01 -19.68
C LEU A 33 -28.47 22.90 -19.23
N ILE A 34 -28.26 23.78 -18.24
CA ILE A 34 -29.28 24.71 -17.71
C ILE A 34 -29.72 25.72 -18.77
N LEU A 35 -28.77 26.26 -19.54
CA LEU A 35 -29.05 27.24 -20.59
C LEU A 35 -29.85 26.59 -21.74
N LYS A 36 -29.46 25.37 -22.13
CA LYS A 36 -30.23 24.56 -23.08
C LYS A 36 -31.62 24.21 -22.55
N LEU A 37 -31.74 23.86 -21.27
CA LEU A 37 -33.01 23.64 -20.57
C LEU A 37 -33.93 24.87 -20.60
N ALA A 38 -33.36 26.08 -20.59
CA ALA A 38 -34.12 27.32 -20.59
C ALA A 38 -34.54 27.76 -22.00
N ASP A 39 -33.71 27.54 -23.03
CA ASP A 39 -33.94 28.03 -24.40
C ASP A 39 -34.68 27.06 -25.33
N LYS A 40 -34.72 25.77 -25.01
CA LYS A 40 -35.41 24.76 -25.83
C LYS A 40 -36.43 24.03 -24.98
N ASP A 41 -37.65 23.88 -25.50
CA ASP A 41 -38.63 22.89 -25.05
C ASP A 41 -38.05 21.48 -25.23
N PHE A 42 -37.11 21.10 -24.37
CA PHE A 42 -36.58 19.76 -24.34
C PHE A 42 -37.69 18.84 -23.84
N SER A 43 -37.91 17.74 -24.56
CA SER A 43 -38.69 16.61 -24.07
C SER A 43 -38.25 16.29 -22.64
N ASN A 44 -39.20 16.22 -21.71
CA ASN A 44 -38.99 15.80 -20.31
C ASN A 44 -38.01 14.63 -20.19
N ASN A 45 -37.99 13.75 -21.19
CA ASN A 45 -37.14 12.57 -21.24
C ASN A 45 -35.63 12.88 -21.29
N THR A 46 -35.19 13.91 -22.02
CA THR A 46 -33.76 14.28 -22.10
C THR A 46 -33.26 14.83 -20.77
N VAL A 47 -34.08 15.62 -20.09
CA VAL A 47 -33.78 16.20 -18.77
C VAL A 47 -33.72 15.11 -17.71
N ILE A 48 -34.71 14.21 -17.70
CA ILE A 48 -34.78 13.06 -16.79
C ILE A 48 -33.57 12.15 -17.01
N GLN A 49 -33.19 11.88 -18.27
CA GLN A 49 -32.02 11.07 -18.57
C GLN A 49 -30.70 11.70 -18.10
N ALA A 50 -30.52 13.02 -18.28
CA ALA A 50 -29.35 13.73 -17.78
C ALA A 50 -29.27 13.69 -16.25
N LEU A 51 -30.41 13.86 -15.57
CA LEU A 51 -30.49 13.81 -14.10
C LEU A 51 -30.18 12.40 -13.56
N ILE A 52 -30.76 11.36 -14.18
CA ILE A 52 -30.49 9.96 -13.85
C ILE A 52 -29.00 9.64 -14.07
N THR A 53 -28.43 10.09 -15.19
CA THR A 53 -27.02 9.87 -15.50
C THR A 53 -26.13 10.55 -14.46
N LEU A 54 -26.41 11.80 -14.11
CA LEU A 54 -25.67 12.55 -13.08
C LEU A 54 -25.69 11.81 -11.72
N ILE A 55 -26.88 11.39 -11.28
CA ILE A 55 -27.06 10.64 -10.03
C ILE A 55 -26.21 9.35 -10.08
N ILE A 56 -26.37 8.55 -11.13
CA ILE A 56 -25.64 7.28 -11.29
C ILE A 56 -24.12 7.53 -11.31
N THR A 57 -23.63 8.54 -12.04
CA THR A 57 -22.20 8.85 -12.12
C THR A 57 -21.63 9.27 -10.76
N VAL A 58 -22.35 10.10 -9.98
CA VAL A 58 -21.92 10.53 -8.64
C VAL A 58 -21.87 9.35 -7.67
N PHE A 59 -22.88 8.48 -7.68
CA PHE A 59 -22.91 7.29 -6.82
C PHE A 59 -21.81 6.28 -7.19
N ILE A 60 -21.63 6.01 -8.48
CA ILE A 60 -20.58 5.11 -8.97
C ILE A 60 -19.20 5.67 -8.64
N GLY A 61 -18.97 6.96 -8.88
CA GLY A 61 -17.70 7.64 -8.57
C GLY A 61 -17.37 7.59 -7.07
N GLY A 62 -18.34 7.88 -6.21
CA GLY A 62 -18.17 7.78 -4.76
C GLY A 62 -17.90 6.35 -4.27
N TYR A 63 -18.58 5.36 -4.86
CA TYR A 63 -18.34 3.95 -4.55
C TYR A 63 -16.92 3.50 -4.94
N PHE A 64 -16.46 3.82 -6.15
CA PHE A 64 -15.11 3.49 -6.59
C PHE A 64 -14.03 4.19 -5.76
N SER A 65 -14.26 5.45 -5.38
CA SER A 65 -13.35 6.20 -4.50
C SER A 65 -13.18 5.51 -3.15
N LYS A 66 -14.27 5.18 -2.44
CA LYS A 66 -14.20 4.45 -1.16
C LYS A 66 -13.56 3.07 -1.30
N TRP A 67 -13.86 2.36 -2.39
CA TRP A 67 -13.26 1.06 -2.66
C TRP A 67 -11.74 1.15 -2.85
N LEU A 68 -11.26 2.18 -3.56
CA LEU A 68 -9.83 2.45 -3.72
C LEU A 68 -9.16 2.81 -2.40
N GLU A 69 -9.79 3.65 -1.57
CA GLU A 69 -9.30 3.97 -0.23
C GLU A 69 -9.18 2.71 0.64
N TYR A 70 -10.20 1.84 0.63
CA TYR A 70 -10.16 0.58 1.36
C TYR A 70 -9.04 -0.34 0.87
N LYS A 71 -8.88 -0.50 -0.45
CA LYS A 71 -7.83 -1.33 -1.05
C LYS A 71 -6.43 -0.80 -0.70
N ASN A 72 -6.25 0.52 -0.75
CA ASN A 72 -4.98 1.15 -0.40
C ASN A 72 -4.68 1.01 1.10
N SER A 73 -5.65 1.26 1.98
CA SER A 73 -5.46 1.11 3.43
C SER A 73 -5.11 -0.33 3.83
N LYS A 74 -5.73 -1.33 3.20
CA LYS A 74 -5.37 -2.74 3.42
C LYS A 74 -3.93 -3.04 2.99
N LYS A 75 -3.51 -2.51 1.84
CA LYS A 75 -2.14 -2.67 1.35
C LYS A 75 -1.13 -2.02 2.30
N THR A 76 -1.41 -0.81 2.78
CA THR A 76 -0.57 -0.09 3.74
C THR A 76 -0.43 -0.85 5.05
N LYS A 77 -1.54 -1.30 5.65
CA LYS A 77 -1.51 -2.07 6.90
C LYS A 77 -0.71 -3.37 6.78
N LEU A 78 -0.86 -4.06 5.64
CA LEU A 78 -0.12 -5.29 5.37
C LEU A 78 1.39 -5.03 5.23
N TYR A 79 1.77 -3.90 4.63
CA TYR A 79 3.16 -3.46 4.56
C TYR A 79 3.72 -3.08 5.94
N GLU A 80 2.98 -2.31 6.74
CA GLU A 80 3.37 -1.97 8.12
C GLU A 80 3.55 -3.23 8.98
N THR A 81 2.65 -4.19 8.87
CA THR A 81 2.75 -5.48 9.58
C THR A 81 3.98 -6.27 9.15
N ARG A 82 4.32 -6.28 7.86
CA ARG A 82 5.56 -6.91 7.36
C ARG A 82 6.80 -6.25 7.95
N ILE A 83 6.81 -4.92 8.07
CA ILE A 83 7.93 -4.19 8.68
C ILE A 83 8.07 -4.56 10.17
N ASP A 84 6.97 -4.55 10.93
CA ASP A 84 7.01 -4.90 12.37
C ASP A 84 7.56 -6.31 12.59
N ILE A 85 7.10 -7.29 11.80
CA ILE A 85 7.61 -8.66 11.86
C ILE A 85 9.09 -8.71 11.46
N ALA A 86 9.49 -8.03 10.39
CA ALA A 86 10.88 -8.01 9.95
C ALA A 86 11.82 -7.44 11.02
N LEU A 87 11.42 -6.36 11.70
CA LEU A 87 12.21 -5.77 12.78
C LEU A 87 12.36 -6.73 13.97
N ARG A 88 11.26 -7.34 14.43
CA ARG A 88 11.32 -8.35 15.50
C ARG A 88 12.23 -9.52 15.16
N LEU A 89 12.19 -9.98 13.92
CA LEU A 89 13.06 -11.06 13.44
C LEU A 89 14.53 -10.64 13.40
N ILE A 90 14.82 -9.40 12.98
CA ILE A 90 16.18 -8.84 13.02
C ILE A 90 16.68 -8.78 14.47
N ASP A 91 15.86 -8.31 15.41
CA ASP A 91 16.22 -8.22 16.82
C ASP A 91 16.52 -9.61 17.40
N LEU A 92 15.61 -10.57 17.22
CA LEU A 92 15.79 -11.95 17.69
C LEU A 92 16.96 -12.65 17.01
N ALA A 93 17.16 -12.45 15.71
CA ALA A 93 18.31 -13.01 15.00
C ALA A 93 19.64 -12.43 15.49
N SER A 94 19.66 -11.14 15.82
CA SER A 94 20.83 -10.47 16.38
C SER A 94 21.12 -10.95 17.80
N GLU A 95 20.08 -11.19 18.60
CA GLU A 95 20.22 -11.80 19.92
C GLU A 95 20.71 -13.24 19.84
N TYR A 96 20.14 -14.06 18.94
CA TYR A 96 20.56 -15.44 18.74
C TYR A 96 22.00 -15.53 18.24
N TYR A 97 22.41 -14.61 17.36
CA TYR A 97 23.78 -14.48 16.90
C TYR A 97 24.76 -14.19 18.05
N ARG A 98 24.37 -13.33 19.00
CA ARG A 98 25.21 -12.95 20.15
C ARG A 98 25.20 -13.99 21.26
N ASN A 99 24.07 -14.65 21.49
CA ASN A 99 23.86 -15.62 22.56
C ASN A 99 23.02 -16.79 22.04
N ARG A 100 23.67 -17.93 21.79
CA ARG A 100 23.02 -19.16 21.31
C ARG A 100 22.28 -19.90 22.43
N SER A 101 21.30 -19.24 23.04
CA SER A 101 20.42 -19.92 23.99
C SER A 101 19.34 -20.72 23.24
N ASN A 102 18.98 -21.88 23.79
CA ASN A 102 17.86 -22.67 23.27
C ASN A 102 16.53 -21.91 23.37
N GLU A 103 16.40 -21.02 24.35
CA GLU A 103 15.22 -20.17 24.53
C GLU A 103 15.05 -19.19 23.37
N ILE A 104 16.11 -18.45 23.00
CA ILE A 104 16.05 -17.51 21.86
C ILE A 104 15.81 -18.29 20.55
N LYS A 105 16.43 -19.46 20.39
CA LYS A 105 16.18 -20.34 19.24
C LYS A 105 14.69 -20.71 19.13
N SER A 106 14.05 -21.07 20.24
CA SER A 106 12.63 -21.41 20.28
C SER A 106 11.72 -20.22 19.92
N MET A 107 12.06 -19.02 20.40
CA MET A 107 11.35 -17.79 20.05
C MET A 107 11.48 -17.47 18.55
N LEU A 108 12.67 -17.68 17.98
CA LEU A 108 12.93 -17.45 16.56
C LEU A 108 12.18 -18.44 15.66
N ILE A 109 12.09 -19.71 16.06
CA ILE A 109 11.25 -20.72 15.41
C ILE A 109 9.77 -20.34 15.49
N PHE A 110 9.30 -19.86 16.65
CA PHE A 110 7.92 -19.42 16.78
C PHE A 110 7.59 -18.23 15.87
N GLU A 111 8.45 -17.22 15.85
CA GLU A 111 8.31 -16.05 14.97
C GLU A 111 8.46 -16.41 13.47
N SER A 112 9.18 -17.49 13.14
CA SER A 112 9.25 -18.02 11.77
C SER A 112 7.92 -18.48 11.19
N ALA A 113 6.97 -18.88 12.04
CA ALA A 113 5.62 -19.22 11.59
C ALA A 113 4.92 -18.00 10.94
N LYS A 114 5.24 -16.78 11.41
CA LYS A 114 4.71 -15.54 10.82
C LYS A 114 5.38 -15.22 9.48
N VAL A 115 6.63 -15.62 9.28
CA VAL A 115 7.32 -15.47 7.98
C VAL A 115 6.56 -16.19 6.87
N LYS A 116 6.08 -17.41 7.14
CA LYS A 116 5.28 -18.19 6.18
C LYS A 116 3.98 -17.49 5.74
N LEU A 117 3.40 -16.64 6.60
CA LEU A 117 2.14 -15.95 6.30
C LEU A 117 2.36 -14.62 5.57
N PHE A 118 3.45 -13.93 5.85
CA PHE A 118 3.64 -12.55 5.43
C PHE A 118 4.76 -12.35 4.41
N PHE A 119 5.66 -13.31 4.23
CA PHE A 119 6.86 -13.19 3.39
C PHE A 119 6.91 -14.27 2.31
N GLU A 120 7.88 -14.13 1.40
CA GLU A 120 8.15 -15.10 0.35
C GLU A 120 8.90 -16.32 0.89
N ASP A 121 8.76 -17.46 0.21
CA ASP A 121 9.40 -18.72 0.61
C ASP A 121 10.93 -18.62 0.71
N GLU A 122 11.55 -17.72 -0.05
CA GLU A 122 12.98 -17.45 0.04
C GLU A 122 13.39 -16.91 1.43
N THR A 123 12.59 -16.00 2.00
CA THR A 123 12.83 -15.46 3.34
C THR A 123 12.73 -16.57 4.39
N LEU A 124 11.74 -17.45 4.26
CA LEU A 124 11.59 -18.61 5.14
C LEU A 124 12.78 -19.57 5.03
N LYS A 125 13.23 -19.85 3.80
CA LYS A 125 14.40 -20.71 3.55
C LYS A 125 15.67 -20.12 4.18
N ARG A 126 15.91 -18.82 3.99
CA ARG A 126 17.06 -18.13 4.60
C ARG A 126 16.99 -18.15 6.13
N MET A 127 15.79 -18.03 6.70
CA MET A 127 15.63 -18.07 8.15
C MET A 127 15.89 -19.47 8.72
N ASN A 128 15.39 -20.52 8.07
CA ASN A 128 15.68 -21.89 8.47
C ASN A 128 17.17 -22.20 8.36
N ASN A 129 17.82 -21.79 7.27
CA ASN A 129 19.27 -21.94 7.11
C ASN A 129 20.05 -21.24 8.22
N PHE A 130 19.60 -20.06 8.67
CA PHE A 130 20.20 -19.36 9.80
C PHE A 130 19.97 -20.10 11.14
N ILE A 131 18.75 -20.57 11.41
CA ILE A 131 18.41 -21.32 12.64
C ILE A 131 19.24 -22.61 12.77
N GLU A 132 19.45 -23.30 11.65
CA GLU A 132 20.19 -24.57 11.55
C GLU A 132 21.69 -24.38 11.34
N SER A 133 22.18 -23.14 11.18
CA SER A 133 23.59 -22.88 10.87
C SER A 133 24.54 -23.19 12.02
N ASP A 134 25.65 -23.85 11.68
CA ASP A 134 26.79 -24.06 12.57
C ASP A 134 27.63 -22.78 12.75
N ASP A 135 28.45 -22.72 13.80
CA ASP A 135 29.27 -21.55 14.13
C ASP A 135 30.21 -21.08 13.02
N LYS A 136 30.58 -21.97 12.08
CA LYS A 136 31.44 -21.61 10.95
C LYS A 136 30.71 -20.80 9.87
N ASN A 137 29.40 -21.02 9.71
CA ASN A 137 28.61 -20.45 8.61
C ASN A 137 27.52 -19.48 9.11
N ILE A 138 27.44 -19.23 10.41
CA ILE A 138 26.38 -18.42 11.01
C ILE A 138 26.44 -16.96 10.56
N ILE A 139 27.64 -16.39 10.41
CA ILE A 139 27.81 -15.00 9.98
C ILE A 139 27.26 -14.80 8.57
N ASP A 140 27.58 -15.71 7.66
CA ASP A 140 27.11 -15.63 6.27
C ASP A 140 25.60 -15.82 6.18
N ASN A 141 25.04 -16.78 6.92
CA ASN A 141 23.60 -17.01 6.96
C ASN A 141 22.83 -15.87 7.65
N TYR A 142 23.42 -15.26 8.68
CA TYR A 142 22.88 -14.08 9.35
C TYR A 142 22.83 -12.90 8.38
N ASN A 143 23.95 -12.55 7.76
CA ASN A 143 24.02 -11.44 6.81
C ASN A 143 23.04 -11.66 5.64
N ALA A 144 22.98 -12.89 5.11
CA ALA A 144 22.06 -13.27 4.06
C ALA A 144 20.58 -13.13 4.46
N LEU A 145 20.23 -13.37 5.73
CA LEU A 145 18.90 -13.16 6.28
C LEU A 145 18.59 -11.66 6.47
N ILE A 146 19.52 -10.91 7.07
CA ILE A 146 19.38 -9.47 7.31
C ILE A 146 19.21 -8.69 6.00
N ASP A 147 20.01 -9.01 4.98
CA ASP A 147 19.90 -8.36 3.68
C ASP A 147 18.54 -8.61 3.02
N ASN A 148 17.99 -9.82 3.15
CA ASN A 148 16.67 -10.16 2.63
C ASN A 148 15.55 -9.39 3.38
N LEU A 149 15.63 -9.33 4.71
CA LEU A 149 14.66 -8.60 5.54
C LEU A 149 14.74 -7.08 5.33
N LYS A 150 15.94 -6.53 5.12
CA LYS A 150 16.19 -5.10 4.89
C LYS A 150 15.55 -4.58 3.60
N VAL A 151 15.50 -5.40 2.55
CA VAL A 151 14.82 -5.03 1.28
C VAL A 151 13.33 -4.80 1.50
N LYS A 152 12.71 -5.47 2.48
CA LYS A 152 11.27 -5.34 2.77
C LYS A 152 10.93 -4.14 3.68
N ILE A 153 11.95 -3.49 4.27
CA ILE A 153 11.83 -2.29 5.11
C ILE A 153 12.00 -1.00 4.30
N LYS A 154 12.69 -1.06 3.15
CA LYS A 154 12.80 0.05 2.19
C LYS A 154 11.53 0.22 1.36
#